data_AF-A0A1M5IKJ4-F1
#
_entry.id   AF-A0A1M5IKJ4-F1
#
_cell.length_a   1.000
_cell.length_b   1.000
_cell.length_c   1.000
_cell.angle_alpha   90.00
_cell.angle_beta   90.00
_cell.angle_gamma   90.00
#
_symmetry.space_group_name_H-M   'P 1'
#
loop_
_entity.id
_entity.type
_entity.pdbx_description
1 polymer ?
#
loop_
_entity_poly.entity_id
_entity_poly.type
_entity_poly.pdbx_seq_one_letter_code
_entity_poly.pdbx_strand_id
1 'polypeptide(L)'
;MPNGKSHKRCPHCKAVLTPLSPAQTQLLDFINPLDAPDLVHSLKHIHNIALYHSEGPLDDPEKVALYWMKGLWERIAEIENG
;
A
#
# COMPACT_ATOMS: atom_id res chain seq x y z
N MET A 1 -30.29 -14.30 33.55
CA MET A 1 -30.81 -14.24 32.18
C MET A 1 -29.79 -13.50 31.30
N PRO A 2 -29.15 -14.12 30.30
CA PRO A 2 -28.29 -13.38 29.38
C PRO A 2 -29.05 -13.04 28.08
N ASN A 3 -29.14 -11.75 27.81
CA ASN A 3 -29.79 -11.16 26.64
C ASN A 3 -28.87 -11.29 25.42
N GLY A 4 -29.16 -12.25 24.54
CA GLY A 4 -28.44 -12.48 23.29
C GLY A 4 -28.84 -11.49 22.21
N LYS A 5 -28.02 -10.46 21.97
CA LYS A 5 -28.13 -9.62 20.77
C LYS A 5 -27.35 -10.26 19.63
N SER A 6 -28.07 -11.03 18.82
CA SER A 6 -27.61 -11.60 17.55
C SER A 6 -27.26 -10.46 16.58
N HIS A 7 -25.98 -10.29 16.28
CA HIS A 7 -25.52 -9.34 15.26
C HIS A 7 -25.93 -9.90 13.90
N LYS A 8 -26.85 -9.19 13.22
CA LYS A 8 -27.30 -9.52 11.87
C LYS A 8 -26.10 -9.42 10.93
N ARG A 9 -25.55 -10.57 10.53
CA ARG A 9 -24.52 -10.67 9.50
C ARG A 9 -25.13 -10.23 8.17
N CYS A 10 -24.63 -9.12 7.62
CA CYS A 10 -24.99 -8.63 6.30
C CYS A 10 -24.53 -9.67 5.24
N PRO A 11 -25.42 -10.18 4.36
CA PRO A 11 -25.06 -11.15 3.32
C PRO A 11 -24.12 -10.58 2.25
N HIS A 12 -23.98 -9.25 2.18
CA HIS A 12 -23.22 -8.54 1.17
C HIS A 12 -21.81 -8.11 1.64
N CYS A 13 -21.48 -8.34 2.92
CA CYS A 13 -20.16 -8.03 3.47
C CYS A 13 -19.23 -9.25 3.41
N LYS A 14 -19.20 -9.97 2.29
CA LYS A 14 -18.07 -10.84 1.97
C LYS A 14 -16.98 -10.00 1.31
N ALA A 15 -16.47 -9.00 2.02
CA ALA A 15 -15.06 -8.69 1.85
C ALA A 15 -14.38 -9.94 2.42
N VAL A 16 -14.05 -10.88 1.55
CA VAL A 16 -13.11 -11.94 1.90
C VAL A 16 -11.84 -11.15 2.16
N LEU A 17 -11.60 -10.79 3.42
CA LEU A 17 -10.30 -10.35 3.90
C LEU A 17 -9.40 -11.56 3.68
N THR A 18 -8.87 -11.68 2.46
CA THR A 18 -7.89 -12.71 2.14
C THR A 18 -6.77 -12.50 3.13
N PRO A 19 -6.47 -13.50 3.98
CA PRO A 19 -5.38 -13.37 4.94
C PRO A 19 -4.11 -13.02 4.16
N LEU A 20 -3.47 -11.92 4.54
CA LEU A 20 -2.21 -11.52 3.92
C LEU A 20 -1.19 -12.66 4.04
N SER A 21 -0.39 -12.83 3.00
CA SER A 21 0.75 -13.74 3.08
C SER A 21 1.73 -13.27 4.16
N PRO A 22 2.51 -14.18 4.76
CA PRO A 22 3.49 -13.80 5.78
C PRO A 22 4.47 -12.72 5.33
N ALA A 23 4.86 -12.72 4.05
CA ALA A 23 5.74 -11.70 3.47
C ALA A 23 5.04 -10.33 3.37
N GLN A 24 3.74 -10.30 3.04
CA GLN A 24 2.95 -9.06 3.01
C GLN A 24 2.75 -8.50 4.42
N THR A 25 2.48 -9.34 5.43
CA THR A 25 2.38 -8.91 6.82
C THR A 25 3.71 -8.33 7.32
N GLN A 26 4.83 -9.00 7.05
CA GLN A 26 6.15 -8.49 7.44
C GLN A 26 6.49 -7.17 6.74
N LEU A 27 6.11 -7.01 5.48
CA LEU A 27 6.26 -5.75 4.76
C LEU A 27 5.45 -4.65 5.43
N LEU A 28 4.18 -4.91 5.74
CA LEU A 28 3.30 -3.97 6.44
C LEU A 28 3.85 -3.60 7.83
N ASP A 29 4.29 -4.57 8.61
CA ASP A 29 4.87 -4.34 9.94
C ASP A 29 6.16 -3.51 9.87
N PHE A 30 6.98 -3.71 8.84
CA PHE A 30 8.19 -2.93 8.60
C PHE A 30 7.89 -1.48 8.21
N ILE A 31 6.81 -1.22 7.47
CA ILE A 31 6.42 0.13 7.03
C ILE A 31 5.48 0.85 8.01
N ASN A 32 4.89 0.13 8.96
CA ASN A 32 4.01 0.67 10.00
C ASN A 32 4.59 1.84 10.83
N PRO A 33 5.92 1.92 11.12
CA PRO A 33 6.52 3.07 11.79
C PRO A 33 6.44 4.39 11.01
N LEU A 34 6.05 4.37 9.72
CA LEU A 34 6.07 5.52 8.81
C LEU A 34 4.70 6.19 8.60
N ASP A 35 3.70 5.92 9.45
CA ASP A 35 2.30 6.34 9.23
C ASP A 35 1.79 5.92 7.84
N ALA A 36 1.36 4.66 7.70
CA ALA A 36 1.02 3.97 6.45
C ALA A 36 0.28 4.77 5.33
N PRO A 37 -0.73 5.64 5.57
CA PRO A 37 -1.31 6.48 4.51
C PRO A 37 -0.31 7.47 3.88
N ASP A 38 0.75 7.81 4.59
CA ASP A 38 1.82 8.69 4.14
C ASP A 38 2.85 7.96 3.26
N LEU A 39 3.01 6.63 3.37
CA LEU A 39 4.05 5.95 2.58
C LEU A 39 3.71 5.91 1.08
N VAL A 40 2.49 5.51 0.71
CA VAL A 40 2.06 5.54 -0.69
C VAL A 40 2.12 6.97 -1.24
N HIS A 41 1.73 7.95 -0.41
CA HIS A 41 1.81 9.36 -0.77
C HIS A 41 3.26 9.82 -0.97
N SER A 42 4.15 9.48 -0.05
CA SER A 42 5.58 9.78 -0.07
C SER A 42 6.29 9.17 -1.26
N LEU A 43 6.02 7.90 -1.58
CA LEU A 43 6.58 7.23 -2.76
C LEU A 43 6.12 7.89 -4.06
N LYS A 44 4.82 8.23 -4.18
CA LYS A 44 4.29 8.99 -5.32
C LYS A 44 4.93 10.37 -5.42
N HIS A 45 5.15 11.03 -4.29
CA HIS A 45 5.73 12.37 -4.23
C HIS A 45 7.20 12.37 -4.70
N ILE A 46 8.03 11.47 -4.15
CA ILE A 46 9.43 11.30 -4.55
C ILE A 46 9.53 10.97 -6.04
N HIS A 47 8.69 10.06 -6.53
CA HIS A 47 8.66 9.72 -7.95
C HIS A 47 8.33 10.92 -8.84
N ASN A 48 7.32 11.70 -8.48
CA ASN A 48 6.94 12.88 -9.27
C ASN A 48 8.02 13.96 -9.23
N ILE A 49 8.69 14.16 -8.09
CA ILE A 49 9.84 15.08 -8.00
C ILE A 49 10.97 14.61 -8.93
N ALA A 50 11.36 13.34 -8.84
CA ALA A 50 12.40 12.79 -9.68
C ALA A 50 12.08 12.87 -11.17
N LEU A 51 10.80 12.73 -11.56
CA LEU A 51 10.38 12.74 -12.95
C LEU A 51 10.21 14.16 -13.54
N TYR A 52 9.71 15.12 -12.75
CA TYR A 52 9.31 16.44 -13.25
C TYR A 52 10.18 17.59 -12.76
N HIS A 53 10.95 17.38 -11.69
CA HIS A 53 11.77 18.41 -11.05
C HIS A 53 13.26 18.07 -11.04
N SER A 54 13.70 17.01 -11.75
CA SER A 54 15.12 16.77 -11.98
C SER A 54 15.69 17.82 -12.94
N GLU A 55 16.87 18.35 -12.62
CA GLU A 55 17.57 19.33 -13.48
C GLU A 55 18.20 18.68 -14.73
N GLY A 56 18.06 17.37 -14.89
CA GLY A 56 18.62 16.59 -16.00
C GLY A 56 17.78 15.38 -16.40
N PRO A 57 18.07 14.80 -17.58
CA PRO A 57 17.42 13.59 -18.04
C PRO A 57 17.80 12.40 -17.17
N LEU A 58 16.82 11.54 -16.90
CA LEU A 58 17.03 10.33 -16.12
C LEU A 58 17.79 9.27 -16.92
N ASP A 59 18.84 8.70 -16.32
CA ASP A 59 19.54 7.56 -16.88
C ASP A 59 18.71 6.27 -16.78
N ASP A 60 19.16 5.20 -17.42
CA ASP A 60 18.40 3.95 -17.44
C ASP A 60 18.28 3.29 -16.05
N PRO A 61 19.32 3.26 -15.20
CA PRO A 61 19.18 2.87 -13.79
C PRO A 61 18.12 3.66 -13.02
N GLU A 62 18.07 4.98 -13.18
CA GLU A 62 17.10 5.85 -12.52
C GLU A 62 15.68 5.58 -13.01
N LYS A 63 15.49 5.39 -14.32
CA LYS A 63 14.18 4.98 -14.89
C LYS A 63 13.71 3.64 -14.32
N VAL A 64 14.61 2.67 -14.18
CA VAL A 64 14.30 1.37 -13.58
C VAL A 64 13.90 1.55 -12.12
N ALA A 65 14.64 2.35 -11.35
CA ALA A 65 14.30 2.62 -9.95
C ALA A 65 12.90 3.24 -9.81
N LEU A 66 12.55 4.22 -10.66
CA LEU A 66 11.22 4.82 -10.67
C LEU A 66 10.11 3.83 -11.07
N TYR A 67 10.37 2.94 -12.02
CA TYR A 67 9.43 1.87 -12.38
C TYR A 67 9.17 0.92 -11.20
N TRP A 68 10.20 0.53 -10.47
CA TRP A 68 10.07 -0.36 -9.31
C TRP A 68 9.38 0.35 -8.15
N MET A 69 9.68 1.63 -7.92
CA MET A 69 9.00 2.46 -6.94
C MET A 69 7.50 2.53 -7.22
N LYS A 70 7.13 2.68 -8.51
CA LYS A 70 5.74 2.63 -8.95
C LYS A 70 5.05 1.32 -8.60
N GLY A 71 5.68 0.20 -8.97
CA GLY A 71 5.14 -1.12 -8.63
C GLY A 71 4.98 -1.31 -7.12
N LEU A 72 5.93 -0.80 -6.32
CA LEU A 72 5.88 -0.91 -4.87
C LEU A 72 4.66 -0.21 -4.27
N TRP A 73 4.41 1.06 -4.61
CA TRP A 73 3.25 1.76 -4.03
C TRP A 73 1.92 1.21 -4.54
N GLU A 74 1.87 0.68 -5.77
CA GLU A 74 0.65 0.05 -6.32
C GLU A 74 0.31 -1.19 -5.50
N ARG A 75 1.31 -2.02 -5.19
CA ARG A 75 1.12 -3.20 -4.34
C ARG A 75 0.76 -2.86 -2.90
N ILE A 76 1.37 -1.83 -2.31
CA ILE A 76 1.02 -1.39 -0.96
C ILE A 76 -0.44 -0.90 -0.94
N ALA A 77 -0.84 -0.08 -1.91
CA ALA A 77 -2.21 0.41 -2.01
C ALA A 77 -3.23 -0.72 -2.25
N GLU A 78 -2.89 -1.75 -3.03
CA GLU A 78 -3.75 -2.94 -3.20
C GLU A 78 -3.93 -3.69 -1.87
N ILE A 79 -2.86 -3.83 -1.08
CA ILE A 79 -2.88 -4.50 0.22
C ILE A 79 -3.69 -3.70 1.26
N GLU A 80 -3.63 -2.37 1.24
CA GLU A 80 -4.40 -1.53 2.18
C GLU A 80 -5.90 -1.46 1.86
N ASN A 81 -6.29 -1.62 0.58
CA ASN A 81 -7.68 -1.50 0.14
C ASN A 81 -8.43 -2.85 0.00
N GLY A 82 -7.74 -3.99 0.21
CA GLY A 82 -8.30 -5.35 0.09
C GLY A 82 -8.69 -5.96 1.43
#